data_AF-A0A173DUZ7-F1
#
_entry.id   AF-A0A173DUZ7-F1
#
_cell.length_a   1.000
_cell.length_b   1.000
_cell.length_c   1.000
_cell.angle_alpha   90.00
_cell.angle_beta   90.00
_cell.angle_gamma   90.00
#
_symmetry.space_group_name_H-M   'P 1'
#
loop_
_entity.id
_entity.type
_entity.pdbx_description
1 polymer ?
#
loop_
_entity_poly.entity_id
_entity_poly.type
_entity_poly.pdbx_seq_one_letter_code
_entity_poly.pdbx_strand_id
1 'polypeptide(L)' 'WFVERGYKIKGSISSHFHSDSTGGIEWLNSRSIPTYASELTNELL' A
#
# COMPACT_ATOMS: atom_id res chain seq x y z
N TRP A 1 4.11 -1.77 -15.46
CA TRP A 1 5.31 -0.91 -15.53
C TRP A 1 6.51 -1.42 -14.72
N PHE A 2 6.52 -1.37 -13.38
CA PHE A 2 7.69 -1.79 -12.57
C PHE A 2 8.00 -3.29 -12.73
N VAL A 3 7.00 -4.15 -12.57
CA VAL A 3 7.17 -5.62 -12.68
C VAL A 3 7.66 -6.03 -14.07
N GLU A 4 7.12 -5.42 -15.13
CA GLU A 4 7.57 -5.63 -16.53
C GLU A 4 9.02 -5.20 -16.77
N ARG A 5 9.59 -4.36 -15.91
CA ARG A 5 10.98 -3.89 -15.97
C ARG A 5 11.91 -4.67 -15.02
N GLY A 6 11.44 -5.78 -14.45
CA GLY A 6 12.23 -6.63 -13.57
C GLY A 6 12.33 -6.15 -12.12
N TYR A 7 11.55 -5.13 -11.72
CA TYR A 7 11.50 -4.71 -10.32
C TYR A 7 10.50 -5.55 -9.52
N LYS A 8 10.88 -5.90 -8.30
CA LYS A 8 9.96 -6.46 -7.31
C LYS A 8 9.42 -5.34 -6.44
N ILE A 9 8.10 -5.20 -6.37
CA ILE A 9 7.48 -4.28 -5.40
C ILE A 9 7.66 -4.88 -4.01
N LYS A 10 8.41 -4.17 -3.16
CA LYS A 10 8.75 -4.63 -1.80
C LYS A 10 7.77 -4.13 -0.74
N GLY A 11 7.00 -3.10 -1.05
CA GLY A 11 5.88 -2.63 -0.26
C GLY A 11 5.41 -1.24 -0.67
N SER A 12 4.38 -0.74 0.02
CA SER A 12 3.90 0.64 -0.05
C SER A 12 3.80 1.25 1.35
N ILE A 13 3.80 2.58 1.44
CA ILE A 13 3.57 3.35 2.66
C ILE A 13 2.50 4.40 2.37
N SER A 14 1.45 4.44 3.18
CA SER A 14 0.39 5.46 3.06
C SER A 14 0.68 6.64 3.98
N SER A 15 0.55 7.87 3.46
CA SER A 15 0.88 9.10 4.22
C SER A 15 -0.24 9.53 5.17
N HIS A 16 -1.49 9.20 4.86
CA HIS A 16 -2.69 9.46 5.66
C HIS A 16 -3.82 8.51 5.23
N PHE A 17 -4.97 8.55 5.93
CA PHE A 17 -6.04 7.53 5.81
C PHE A 17 -7.01 7.72 4.63
N HIS A 18 -7.07 8.91 4.03
CA HIS A 18 -7.97 9.17 2.90
C HIS A 18 -7.66 8.28 1.69
N SER A 19 -8.70 8.00 0.91
CA SER A 19 -8.66 7.03 -0.20
C SER A 19 -7.71 7.42 -1.35
N ASP A 20 -7.34 8.69 -1.46
CA ASP A 20 -6.32 9.15 -2.41
C ASP A 20 -4.92 8.60 -2.07
N SER A 21 -4.68 8.25 -0.81
CA SER A 21 -3.46 7.57 -0.34
C SER A 21 -3.64 6.07 -0.10
N THR A 22 -4.84 5.62 0.30
CA THR A 22 -5.07 4.25 0.80
C THR A 22 -5.93 3.37 -0.10
N GLY A 23 -6.53 3.91 -1.17
CA GLY A 23 -7.49 3.18 -2.01
C GLY A 23 -6.94 1.92 -2.69
N GLY A 24 -5.61 1.74 -2.72
CA GLY A 24 -4.96 0.54 -3.25
C GLY A 24 -4.61 -0.54 -2.22
N ILE A 25 -4.79 -0.32 -0.92
CA ILE A 25 -4.29 -1.23 0.14
C ILE A 25 -4.89 -2.64 -0.01
N GLU A 26 -6.21 -2.76 -0.19
CA GLU A 26 -6.87 -4.06 -0.33
C GLU A 26 -6.32 -4.86 -1.53
N TRP A 27 -6.17 -4.20 -2.67
CA TRP A 27 -5.63 -4.84 -3.88
C TRP A 27 -4.17 -5.27 -3.68
N LEU A 28 -3.33 -4.44 -3.05
CA LEU A 28 -1.94 -4.79 -2.74
C LEU A 28 -1.84 -5.98 -1.78
N ASN A 29 -2.67 -6.01 -0.74
CA ASN A 29 -2.76 -7.11 0.22
C ASN A 29 -3.18 -8.42 -0.45
N SER A 30 -4.14 -8.38 -1.38
CA SER A 30 -4.57 -9.56 -2.16
C SER A 30 -3.46 -10.18 -3.02
N ARG A 31 -2.38 -9.42 -3.28
CA ARG A 31 -1.18 -9.86 -4.02
C ARG A 31 -0.01 -10.16 -3.09
N SER A 32 -0.22 -10.20 -1.78
CA SER A 32 0.81 -10.39 -0.76
C SER A 32 1.94 -9.36 -0.85
N ILE A 33 1.64 -8.13 -1.28
CA ILE A 33 2.58 -7.01 -1.25
C ILE A 33 2.44 -6.32 0.11
N PRO A 34 3.52 -6.18 0.91
CA PRO A 34 3.44 -5.53 2.21
C PRO A 34 2.96 -4.07 2.12
N THR A 35 1.95 -3.71 2.91
CA THR A 35 1.48 -2.32 3.04
C THR A 35 1.79 -1.82 4.45
N TYR A 36 2.33 -0.61 4.56
CA TYR A 36 2.65 0.04 5.83
C TYR A 36 1.85 1.34 5.97
N ALA A 37 1.53 1.68 7.21
CA ALA A 37 0.96 2.95 7.62
C ALA A 37 1.32 3.20 9.10
N SER A 38 1.22 4.43 9.58
CA SER A 38 1.32 4.70 11.02
C SER A 38 0.16 4.05 11.78
N GLU A 39 0.32 3.86 13.09
CA GLU A 39 -0.75 3.34 13.94
C GLU A 39 -2.03 4.17 13.81
N LEU A 40 -1.91 5.51 13.88
CA LEU A 40 -3.05 6.42 13.71
C LEU A 40 -3.71 6.30 12.33
N THR A 41 -2.94 6.13 11.26
CA THR A 41 -3.54 5.91 9.92
C THR A 41 -4.31 4.60 9.90
N ASN A 42 -3.79 3.52 10.48
CA ASN A 42 -4.50 2.24 10.56
C ASN A 42 -5.77 2.30 11.41
N GLU A 43 -5.81 3.11 12.47
CA GLU A 43 -7.00 3.29 13.31
C GLU A 43 -8.15 3.99 12.55
N LEU A 44 -7.82 4.81 11.56
CA LEU A 44 -8.78 5.59 10.77
C LEU A 44 -9.21 4.92 9.44
N LEU A 45 -8.66 3.74 9.11
CA LEU A 45 -8.99 2.95 7.92
C LEU A 45 -10.15 1.98 8.18
#